data_AF-A0A9C6U8Y3-F1
#
_entry.id   AF-A0A9C6U8Y3-F1
#
_cell.length_a   1.000
_cell.length_b   1.000
_cell.length_c   1.000
_cell.angle_alpha   90.00
_cell.angle_beta   90.00
_cell.angle_gamma   90.00
#
_symmetry.space_group_name_H-M   'P 1'
#
loop_
_entity.id
_entity.type
_entity.pdbx_description
1 polymer ?
#
loop_
_entity_poly.entity_id
_entity_poly.type
_entity_poly.pdbx_seq_one_letter_code
_entity_poly.pdbx_strand_id
1 'polypeptide(L)'
;MESLPDEVLVMVMRHVAVTDLFSLRLVCKRFAGLALHPDAWRYQRLNGNSPRSRPDAVLRIAPCLAELTVTLPARDRPSYHWTTCAVESLVLNDYTRSSAAYGGHRASQVIRRQAELGRLRRLSVNFQYFVSLQSWQTVGSTSGLKKLEVRGFSPRITGDPGMQAPPSSLEVFTCGSGGSREQTTFFIDFILAAHAATLREVNLRSVFIPAPASTAPLLAAIKGLQKLQSTLLPGLEAVAACESLRRLHLVVSRHCHESAPAAELLRRALHLHEVGLVFYPGGIPDVEVDVALDLLGALSSVGSRVEVIALYLSSRSLPDEHFHLLQPLLAALPSLRHLRRLVVSNVPDDLLLAINPEVAPALRTLATDLTVATCAHAWIHRDSVRTVMWLNPLLHVEVTSFLVVCGDLDACEVCLLDYYSVLSEGCRRREQPKNNPLSIGLYSHDPGDTCATVHKAAGFVWISVPALRQLQHLHVRHASDALLLAITPDVAPLLRTLTTELPRDTCAHAWIHRDPVKSAMWLNPLLHIEVKSNRAKSLPTPGN
;
A
#
# COMPACT_ATOMS: atom_id res chain seq x y z
N MET A 1 42.06 13.44 -12.13
CA MET A 1 41.01 13.37 -13.18
C MET A 1 41.60 13.21 -14.57
N GLU A 2 42.72 13.84 -14.90
CA GLU A 2 43.29 13.80 -16.26
C GLU A 2 43.78 12.42 -16.70
N SER A 3 44.29 11.61 -15.78
CA SER A 3 44.76 10.24 -16.04
C SER A 3 43.64 9.18 -16.11
N LEU A 4 42.40 9.51 -15.76
CA LEU A 4 41.29 8.56 -15.81
C LEU A 4 40.82 8.36 -17.25
N PRO A 5 40.40 7.15 -17.66
CA PRO A 5 39.78 6.92 -18.97
C PRO A 5 38.45 7.68 -19.14
N ASP A 6 38.09 7.97 -20.39
CA ASP A 6 36.86 8.70 -20.73
C ASP A 6 35.59 7.97 -20.25
N GLU A 7 35.58 6.63 -20.31
CA GLU A 7 34.47 5.81 -19.85
C GLU A 7 34.24 5.97 -18.34
N VAL A 8 35.32 6.01 -17.56
CA VAL A 8 35.28 6.22 -16.10
C VAL A 8 34.76 7.62 -15.81
N LEU A 9 35.21 8.63 -16.56
CA LEU A 9 34.71 10.00 -16.40
C LEU A 9 33.22 10.11 -16.74
N VAL A 10 32.76 9.47 -17.81
CA VAL A 10 31.33 9.41 -18.16
C VAL A 10 30.53 8.68 -17.09
N MET A 11 31.07 7.60 -16.50
CA MET A 11 30.45 6.92 -15.36
C MET A 11 30.31 7.85 -14.15
N VAL A 12 31.34 8.64 -13.83
CA VAL A 12 31.24 9.65 -12.76
C VAL A 12 30.20 10.72 -13.10
N MET A 13 30.18 11.19 -14.36
CA MET A 13 29.21 12.19 -14.84
C MET A 13 27.75 11.73 -14.72
N ARG A 14 27.46 10.42 -14.75
CA ARG A 14 26.10 9.88 -14.48
C ARG A 14 25.56 10.25 -13.11
N HIS A 15 26.43 10.54 -12.15
CA HIS A 15 26.06 10.91 -10.78
C HIS A 15 26.04 12.43 -10.55
N VAL A 16 26.44 13.22 -11.54
CA VAL A 16 26.49 14.68 -11.46
C VAL A 16 25.11 15.25 -11.79
N ALA A 17 24.71 16.31 -11.09
CA ALA A 17 23.44 16.97 -11.34
C ALA A 17 23.41 17.61 -12.74
N VAL A 18 22.22 17.71 -13.33
CA VAL A 18 22.01 18.27 -14.69
C VAL A 18 22.66 19.65 -14.86
N THR A 19 22.56 20.54 -13.86
CA THR A 19 23.17 21.89 -13.90
C THR A 19 24.70 21.84 -13.92
N ASP A 20 25.27 20.86 -13.25
CA ASP A 20 26.71 20.73 -13.10
C ASP A 20 27.29 20.04 -14.33
N LEU A 21 26.57 19.09 -14.93
CA LEU A 21 26.90 18.54 -16.26
C LEU A 21 27.01 19.64 -17.32
N PHE A 22 26.13 20.64 -17.27
CA PHE A 22 26.25 21.82 -18.12
C PHE A 22 27.53 22.62 -17.84
N SER A 23 27.87 22.78 -16.57
CA SER A 23 29.05 23.54 -16.14
C SER A 23 30.36 22.81 -16.48
N LEU A 24 30.37 21.47 -16.49
CA LEU A 24 31.53 20.67 -16.91
C LEU A 24 31.97 20.97 -18.34
N ARG A 25 31.04 21.42 -19.20
CA ARG A 25 31.37 21.84 -20.57
C ARG A 25 32.24 23.08 -20.63
N LEU A 26 32.27 23.88 -19.56
CA LEU A 26 33.08 25.09 -19.47
C LEU A 26 34.46 24.85 -18.86
N VAL A 27 34.71 23.65 -18.31
CA VAL A 27 35.98 23.32 -17.64
C VAL A 27 37.11 23.11 -18.63
N CYS A 28 36.93 22.19 -19.59
CA CYS A 28 37.92 21.93 -20.64
C CYS A 28 37.27 21.26 -21.86
N LYS A 29 37.97 21.24 -23.01
CA LYS A 29 37.45 20.64 -24.27
C LYS A 29 37.09 19.16 -24.11
N ARG A 30 37.87 18.41 -23.31
CA ARG A 30 37.62 17.00 -23.04
C ARG A 30 36.29 16.81 -22.31
N PHE A 31 36.09 17.53 -21.20
CA PHE A 31 34.83 17.45 -20.46
C PHE A 31 33.66 18.01 -21.25
N ALA A 32 33.88 19.00 -22.13
CA ALA A 32 32.85 19.47 -23.05
C ALA A 32 32.35 18.39 -24.01
N GLY A 33 33.23 17.54 -24.53
CA GLY A 33 32.85 16.38 -25.34
C GLY A 33 32.15 15.30 -24.52
N LEU A 34 32.72 14.91 -23.37
CA LEU A 34 32.18 13.85 -22.53
C LEU A 34 30.83 14.21 -21.90
N ALA A 35 30.61 15.48 -21.57
CA ALA A 35 29.34 15.97 -21.07
C ALA A 35 28.23 15.96 -22.13
N LEU A 36 28.52 15.66 -23.41
CA LEU A 36 27.52 15.40 -24.45
C LEU A 36 27.31 13.90 -24.73
N HIS A 37 28.06 13.03 -24.06
CA HIS A 37 27.95 11.59 -24.27
C HIS A 37 26.58 11.06 -23.79
N PRO A 38 25.86 10.24 -24.57
CA PRO A 38 24.52 9.75 -24.21
C PRO A 38 24.43 9.13 -22.82
N ASP A 39 25.45 8.38 -22.43
CA ASP A 39 25.46 7.70 -21.15
C ASP A 39 25.54 8.64 -19.94
N ALA A 40 26.08 9.87 -20.09
CA ALA A 40 26.06 10.86 -19.01
C ALA A 40 24.63 11.34 -18.70
N TRP A 41 23.74 11.27 -19.70
CA TRP A 41 22.36 11.78 -19.62
C TRP A 41 21.29 10.71 -19.50
N ARG A 42 21.59 9.45 -19.88
CA ARG A 42 20.63 8.35 -19.98
C ARG A 42 19.80 8.13 -18.71
N TYR A 43 20.37 8.41 -17.55
CA TYR A 43 19.76 8.25 -16.21
C TYR A 43 19.25 9.56 -15.60
N GLN A 44 19.50 10.69 -16.25
CA GLN A 44 19.15 12.01 -15.76
C GLN A 44 17.65 12.27 -15.89
N ARG A 45 17.11 12.99 -14.91
CA ARG A 45 15.69 13.38 -14.88
C ARG A 45 15.59 14.89 -14.93
N LEU A 46 14.67 15.39 -15.76
CA LEU A 46 14.43 16.80 -15.92
C LEU A 46 13.03 17.18 -15.48
N ASN A 47 12.95 17.99 -14.43
CA ASN A 47 11.71 18.69 -14.09
C ASN A 47 11.62 19.98 -14.90
N GLY A 48 10.83 19.96 -15.98
CA GLY A 48 10.58 21.10 -16.86
C GLY A 48 9.86 22.25 -16.18
N ASN A 49 9.25 22.04 -15.02
CA ASN A 49 8.55 23.10 -14.29
C ASN A 49 9.49 23.94 -13.43
N SER A 50 10.71 23.49 -13.19
CA SER A 50 11.71 24.22 -12.41
C SER A 50 12.50 25.16 -13.33
N PRO A 51 12.44 26.50 -13.15
CA PRO A 51 13.30 27.40 -13.91
C PRO A 51 14.80 27.14 -13.66
N ARG A 52 15.13 26.63 -12.46
CA ARG A 52 16.51 26.29 -12.07
C ARG A 52 17.11 25.17 -12.91
N SER A 53 16.28 24.30 -13.49
CA SER A 53 16.76 23.18 -14.32
C SER A 53 17.12 23.60 -15.75
N ARG A 54 16.87 24.87 -16.14
CA ARG A 54 17.14 25.41 -17.48
C ARG A 54 16.70 24.47 -18.61
N PRO A 55 15.42 24.03 -18.63
CA PRO A 55 14.97 22.93 -19.47
C PRO A 55 15.15 23.20 -20.96
N ASP A 56 15.04 24.44 -21.42
CA ASP A 56 15.28 24.80 -22.82
C ASP A 56 16.72 24.54 -23.28
N ALA A 57 17.70 24.75 -22.39
CA ALA A 57 19.10 24.44 -22.66
C ALA A 57 19.33 22.93 -22.64
N VAL A 58 18.77 22.23 -21.64
CA VAL A 58 18.87 20.77 -21.52
C VAL A 58 18.31 20.09 -22.75
N LEU A 59 17.08 20.41 -23.15
CA LEU A 59 16.39 19.76 -24.26
C LEU A 59 16.99 20.08 -25.63
N ARG A 60 17.83 21.11 -25.74
CA ARG A 60 18.56 21.43 -26.97
C ARG A 60 19.88 20.66 -27.08
N ILE A 61 20.49 20.30 -25.96
CA ILE A 61 21.90 19.89 -25.91
C ILE A 61 22.04 18.43 -25.48
N ALA A 62 21.21 17.97 -24.55
CA ALA A 62 21.23 16.60 -24.11
C ALA A 62 20.79 15.67 -25.25
N PRO A 63 21.53 14.58 -25.53
CA PRO A 63 21.12 13.60 -26.53
C PRO A 63 19.89 12.80 -26.08
N CYS A 64 19.74 12.55 -24.77
CA CYS A 64 18.69 11.71 -24.24
C CYS A 64 18.46 11.92 -22.74
N LEU A 65 17.30 11.55 -22.17
CA LEU A 65 17.01 11.61 -20.73
C LEU A 65 16.24 10.38 -20.24
N ALA A 66 16.38 10.01 -18.96
CA ALA A 66 15.55 8.96 -18.37
C ALA A 66 14.09 9.41 -18.24
N GLU A 67 13.88 10.67 -17.85
CA GLU A 67 12.56 11.21 -17.58
C GLU A 67 12.48 12.71 -17.83
N LEU A 68 11.37 13.13 -18.42
CA LEU A 68 10.97 14.52 -18.58
C LEU A 68 9.58 14.73 -17.99
N THR A 69 9.48 15.67 -17.05
CA THR A 69 8.19 16.11 -16.48
C THR A 69 7.85 17.50 -16.99
N VAL A 70 6.66 17.66 -17.58
CA VAL A 70 6.16 18.92 -18.15
C VAL A 70 4.78 19.21 -17.56
N THR A 71 4.57 20.43 -17.08
CA THR A 71 3.24 20.96 -16.77
C THR A 71 2.76 21.90 -17.87
N LEU A 72 1.55 21.65 -18.34
CA LEU A 72 0.83 22.45 -19.32
C LEU A 72 -0.16 23.40 -18.60
N PRO A 73 -0.30 24.65 -19.08
CA PRO A 73 0.29 25.18 -20.31
C PRO A 73 1.71 25.63 -20.00
N ALA A 74 2.69 25.07 -20.72
CA ALA A 74 4.02 25.63 -20.72
C ALA A 74 3.96 26.92 -21.54
N ARG A 75 3.62 28.04 -20.90
CA ARG A 75 3.71 29.35 -21.55
C ARG A 75 5.11 29.45 -22.18
N ASP A 76 5.16 29.62 -23.50
CA ASP A 76 6.33 30.08 -24.24
C ASP A 76 7.58 29.17 -24.31
N ARG A 77 7.43 27.83 -24.25
CA ARG A 77 8.57 26.91 -24.44
C ARG A 77 8.50 26.07 -25.71
N PRO A 78 9.06 26.55 -26.84
CA PRO A 78 9.15 25.78 -28.07
C PRO A 78 10.01 24.51 -27.94
N SER A 79 10.92 24.49 -26.97
CA SER A 79 11.83 23.36 -26.74
C SER A 79 11.12 22.02 -26.55
N TYR A 80 9.92 22.00 -25.96
CA TYR A 80 9.22 20.73 -25.68
C TYR A 80 8.74 19.99 -26.94
N HIS A 81 8.53 20.68 -28.05
CA HIS A 81 8.09 20.05 -29.31
C HIS A 81 9.14 20.14 -30.44
N TRP A 82 10.24 20.86 -30.24
CA TRP A 82 11.36 20.96 -31.20
C TRP A 82 12.66 20.32 -30.70
N THR A 83 12.60 19.61 -29.58
CA THR A 83 13.77 18.96 -28.99
C THR A 83 14.31 17.82 -29.87
N THR A 84 15.62 17.60 -29.80
CA THR A 84 16.33 16.40 -30.29
C THR A 84 16.63 15.41 -29.17
N CYS A 85 16.36 15.79 -27.91
CA CYS A 85 16.58 14.97 -26.74
C CYS A 85 15.49 13.90 -26.64
N ALA A 86 15.87 12.65 -26.85
CA ALA A 86 14.98 11.50 -26.76
C ALA A 86 14.80 11.04 -25.30
N VAL A 87 13.55 11.04 -24.81
CA VAL A 87 13.25 10.64 -23.43
C VAL A 87 12.68 9.23 -23.36
N GLU A 88 12.99 8.52 -22.30
CA GLU A 88 12.43 7.18 -22.06
C GLU A 88 11.08 7.23 -21.32
N SER A 89 10.92 8.20 -20.42
CA SER A 89 9.71 8.44 -19.62
C SER A 89 9.24 9.88 -19.82
N LEU A 90 7.98 10.07 -20.20
CA LEU A 90 7.36 11.38 -20.33
C LEU A 90 6.19 11.48 -19.34
N VAL A 91 6.23 12.51 -18.48
CA VAL A 91 5.16 12.85 -17.54
C VAL A 91 4.58 14.20 -17.94
N LEU A 92 3.31 14.22 -18.35
CA LEU A 92 2.59 15.43 -18.72
C LEU A 92 1.48 15.70 -17.70
N ASN A 93 1.49 16.90 -17.11
CA ASN A 93 0.43 17.35 -16.21
C ASN A 93 -0.26 18.56 -16.82
N ASP A 94 -1.53 18.47 -17.17
CA ASP A 94 -2.33 19.61 -17.62
C ASP A 94 -3.29 20.03 -16.51
N TYR A 95 -3.02 21.21 -15.94
CA TYR A 95 -3.83 21.81 -14.88
C TYR A 95 -4.62 23.03 -15.41
N THR A 96 -4.70 23.23 -16.73
CA THR A 96 -5.40 24.37 -17.31
C THR A 96 -6.89 24.33 -17.07
N ARG A 97 -7.43 25.35 -16.39
CA ARG A 97 -8.88 25.60 -16.33
C ARG A 97 -9.42 26.36 -17.55
N SER A 98 -8.55 26.87 -18.44
CA SER A 98 -8.92 27.68 -19.61
C SER A 98 -9.14 26.83 -20.86
N SER A 99 -10.09 27.26 -21.71
CA SER A 99 -10.56 26.67 -22.98
C SER A 99 -9.81 25.43 -23.52
N ALA A 100 -10.54 24.34 -23.69
CA ALA A 100 -10.14 22.99 -24.10
C ALA A 100 -9.19 22.85 -25.32
N ALA A 101 -8.99 23.90 -26.13
CA ALA A 101 -8.23 23.82 -27.38
C ALA A 101 -6.70 23.90 -27.19
N TYR A 102 -6.19 24.67 -26.21
CA TYR A 102 -4.75 24.99 -26.18
C TYR A 102 -3.89 23.93 -25.47
N GLY A 103 -4.33 23.38 -24.33
CA GLY A 103 -3.56 22.40 -23.56
C GLY A 103 -3.43 21.05 -24.26
N GLY A 104 -4.55 20.50 -24.74
CA GLY A 104 -4.60 19.19 -25.41
C GLY A 104 -3.80 19.12 -26.71
N HIS A 105 -3.81 20.19 -27.52
CA HIS A 105 -3.02 20.23 -28.76
C HIS A 105 -1.51 20.18 -28.46
N ARG A 106 -1.05 20.94 -27.45
CA ARG A 106 0.36 20.94 -27.04
C ARG A 106 0.80 19.60 -26.46
N ALA A 107 -0.02 18.96 -25.63
CA ALA A 107 0.27 17.61 -25.14
C ALA A 107 0.50 16.63 -26.30
N SER A 108 -0.38 16.68 -27.31
CA SER A 108 -0.29 15.82 -28.50
C SER A 108 1.01 16.07 -29.28
N GLN A 109 1.42 17.33 -29.45
CA GLN A 109 2.67 17.67 -30.14
C GLN A 109 3.90 17.11 -29.41
N VAL A 110 3.96 17.26 -28.09
CA VAL A 110 5.09 16.76 -27.28
C VAL A 110 5.16 15.23 -27.33
N ILE A 111 4.01 14.54 -27.23
CA ILE A 111 3.95 13.07 -27.31
C ILE A 111 4.43 12.59 -28.67
N ARG A 112 3.89 13.14 -29.77
CA ARG A 112 4.29 12.77 -31.14
C ARG A 112 5.78 12.98 -31.35
N ARG A 113 6.31 14.13 -30.93
CA ARG A 113 7.74 14.40 -31.05
C ARG A 113 8.60 13.37 -30.31
N GLN A 114 8.23 13.00 -29.09
CA GLN A 114 8.99 12.00 -28.32
C GLN A 114 8.83 10.58 -28.87
N ALA A 115 7.67 10.26 -29.45
CA ALA A 115 7.46 9.00 -30.16
C ALA A 115 8.34 8.92 -31.42
N GLU A 116 8.42 9.99 -32.21
CA GLU A 116 9.30 10.09 -33.40
C GLU A 116 10.78 9.91 -33.05
N LEU A 117 11.21 10.38 -31.88
CA LEU A 117 12.58 10.19 -31.39
C LEU A 117 12.89 8.75 -30.96
N GLY A 118 11.89 7.87 -30.91
CA GLY A 118 12.06 6.41 -30.85
C GLY A 118 12.45 5.81 -29.48
N ARG A 119 12.71 6.65 -28.46
CA ARG A 119 13.11 6.17 -27.11
C ARG A 119 11.95 6.03 -26.12
N LEU A 120 10.79 6.60 -26.40
CA LEU A 120 9.68 6.66 -25.45
C LEU A 120 9.14 5.28 -25.10
N ARG A 121 9.23 4.89 -23.81
CA ARG A 121 8.71 3.62 -23.29
C ARG A 121 7.65 3.81 -22.20
N ARG A 122 7.63 4.95 -21.52
CA ARG A 122 6.68 5.24 -20.44
C ARG A 122 6.01 6.57 -20.68
N LEU A 123 4.69 6.58 -20.64
CA LEU A 123 3.89 7.79 -20.78
C LEU A 123 2.94 7.89 -19.59
N SER A 124 3.01 9.01 -18.88
CA SER A 124 2.05 9.38 -17.84
C SER A 124 1.42 10.71 -18.21
N VAL A 125 0.10 10.74 -18.34
CA VAL A 125 -0.67 11.94 -18.66
C VAL A 125 -1.70 12.18 -17.57
N ASN A 126 -1.74 13.40 -17.04
CA ASN A 126 -2.70 13.82 -16.04
C ASN A 126 -3.44 15.05 -16.56
N PHE A 127 -4.67 14.86 -17.02
CA PHE A 127 -5.47 15.89 -17.62
C PHE A 127 -6.59 16.34 -16.68
N GLN A 128 -6.38 17.38 -15.87
CA GLN A 128 -7.29 17.65 -14.77
C GLN A 128 -8.64 18.24 -15.20
N TYR A 129 -8.71 18.97 -16.32
CA TYR A 129 -9.90 19.77 -16.62
C TYR A 129 -10.46 19.60 -18.03
N PHE A 130 -9.65 19.39 -19.08
CA PHE A 130 -10.15 19.24 -20.45
C PHE A 130 -9.16 18.46 -21.33
N VAL A 131 -9.63 17.46 -22.07
CA VAL A 131 -8.81 16.71 -23.06
C VAL A 131 -9.47 16.76 -24.42
N SER A 132 -8.72 17.18 -25.43
CA SER A 132 -9.18 17.10 -26.81
C SER A 132 -9.19 15.65 -27.30
N LEU A 133 -10.12 15.30 -28.21
CA LEU A 133 -10.13 14.01 -28.89
C LEU A 133 -8.76 13.63 -29.47
N GLN A 134 -8.08 14.62 -30.06
CA GLN A 134 -6.75 14.47 -30.64
C GLN A 134 -5.71 13.98 -29.62
N SER A 135 -5.81 14.41 -28.36
CA SER A 135 -4.89 13.99 -27.29
C SER A 135 -5.08 12.52 -26.95
N TRP A 136 -6.33 12.06 -26.83
CA TRP A 136 -6.64 10.64 -26.61
C TRP A 136 -6.20 9.75 -27.76
N GLN A 137 -6.51 10.16 -29.00
CA GLN A 137 -6.03 9.47 -30.20
C GLN A 137 -4.51 9.36 -30.22
N THR A 138 -3.82 10.46 -29.89
CA THR A 138 -2.35 10.49 -29.87
C THR A 138 -1.81 9.56 -28.79
N VAL A 139 -2.36 9.60 -27.57
CA VAL A 139 -1.96 8.70 -26.48
C VAL A 139 -2.20 7.23 -26.86
N GLY A 140 -3.39 6.91 -27.37
CA GLY A 140 -3.77 5.53 -27.71
C GLY A 140 -3.06 4.96 -28.93
N SER A 141 -2.60 5.80 -29.86
CA SER A 141 -1.89 5.37 -31.07
C SER A 141 -0.36 5.42 -30.92
N THR A 142 0.16 5.80 -29.75
CA THR A 142 1.61 5.87 -29.53
C THR A 142 2.21 4.47 -29.45
N SER A 143 3.07 4.12 -30.40
CA SER A 143 3.70 2.80 -30.47
C SER A 143 4.92 2.67 -29.56
N GLY A 144 5.28 1.43 -29.20
CA GLY A 144 6.51 1.12 -28.48
C GLY A 144 6.49 1.38 -26.97
N LEU A 145 5.36 1.85 -26.43
CA LEU A 145 5.15 2.04 -25.00
C LEU A 145 5.10 0.71 -24.26
N LYS A 146 5.76 0.66 -23.10
CA LYS A 146 5.73 -0.43 -22.12
C LYS A 146 4.81 -0.11 -20.94
N LYS A 147 4.70 1.17 -20.57
CA LYS A 147 3.79 1.63 -19.52
C LYS A 147 3.02 2.86 -19.95
N LEU A 148 1.71 2.83 -19.73
CA LEU A 148 0.80 3.94 -19.97
C LEU A 148 0.00 4.21 -18.71
N GLU A 149 0.05 5.45 -18.25
CA GLU A 149 -0.73 5.93 -17.13
C GLU A 149 -1.54 7.16 -17.56
N VAL A 150 -2.86 7.08 -17.40
CA VAL A 150 -3.78 8.17 -17.70
C VAL A 150 -4.58 8.54 -16.46
N ARG A 151 -4.53 9.82 -16.08
CA ARG A 151 -5.27 10.40 -14.97
C ARG A 151 -6.09 11.59 -15.46
N GLY A 152 -7.24 11.83 -14.85
CA GLY A 152 -8.01 13.07 -15.03
C GLY A 152 -9.17 13.02 -16.03
N PHE A 153 -9.85 14.16 -16.20
CA PHE A 153 -11.20 14.35 -16.75
C PHE A 153 -11.21 14.74 -18.23
N SER A 154 -12.27 14.33 -18.94
CA SER A 154 -12.68 14.90 -20.22
C SER A 154 -14.14 15.35 -20.14
N PRO A 155 -14.55 16.43 -20.83
CA PRO A 155 -15.92 16.57 -21.27
C PRO A 155 -16.14 15.92 -22.65
N ARG A 156 -17.33 15.34 -22.82
CA ARG A 156 -18.11 15.29 -24.06
C ARG A 156 -17.31 15.16 -25.37
N ILE A 157 -16.52 14.11 -25.53
CA ILE A 157 -16.14 13.55 -26.83
C ILE A 157 -17.41 12.98 -27.51
N THR A 158 -17.96 13.72 -28.45
CA THR A 158 -18.98 13.20 -29.38
C THR A 158 -18.28 12.64 -30.62
N GLY A 159 -18.33 11.32 -30.82
CA GLY A 159 -17.86 10.64 -32.04
C GLY A 159 -16.90 9.47 -31.81
N ASP A 160 -16.88 8.53 -32.77
CA ASP A 160 -15.87 7.47 -32.85
C ASP A 160 -14.50 8.12 -33.12
N PRO A 161 -13.51 7.95 -32.23
CA PRO A 161 -12.21 8.56 -32.41
C PRO A 161 -11.38 7.95 -33.55
N GLY A 162 -11.84 6.90 -34.26
CA GLY A 162 -11.11 6.38 -35.43
C GLY A 162 -9.65 6.05 -35.13
N MET A 163 -9.39 5.53 -33.92
CA MET A 163 -8.03 5.26 -33.45
C MET A 163 -7.49 4.03 -34.15
N GLN A 164 -6.27 4.13 -34.68
CA GLN A 164 -5.57 2.99 -35.24
C GLN A 164 -4.82 2.27 -34.12
N ALA A 165 -5.05 0.96 -34.00
CA ALA A 165 -4.37 0.14 -33.01
C ALA A 165 -2.86 0.12 -33.29
N PRO A 166 -2.01 0.59 -32.37
CA PRO A 166 -0.57 0.46 -32.54
C PRO A 166 -0.15 -1.02 -32.37
N PRO A 167 1.04 -1.40 -32.83
CA PRO A 167 1.60 -2.72 -32.50
C PRO A 167 1.59 -2.96 -31.00
N SER A 168 1.17 -4.15 -30.60
CA SER A 168 1.02 -4.48 -29.19
C SER A 168 2.39 -4.48 -28.48
N SER A 169 2.58 -3.55 -27.54
CA SER A 169 3.83 -3.43 -26.78
C SER A 169 3.63 -3.17 -25.28
N LEU A 170 2.41 -2.79 -24.89
CA LEU A 170 2.08 -2.27 -23.57
C LEU A 170 1.98 -3.41 -22.55
N GLU A 171 2.75 -3.30 -21.47
CA GLU A 171 2.80 -4.30 -20.40
C GLU A 171 2.01 -3.84 -19.17
N VAL A 172 2.00 -2.53 -18.90
CA VAL A 172 1.33 -1.92 -17.75
C VAL A 172 0.40 -0.81 -18.22
N PHE A 173 -0.89 -0.96 -17.93
CA PHE A 173 -1.90 0.05 -18.18
C PHE A 173 -2.52 0.53 -16.88
N THR A 174 -2.55 1.84 -16.67
CA THR A 174 -3.22 2.47 -15.53
C THR A 174 -4.11 3.58 -16.03
N CYS A 175 -5.38 3.55 -15.65
CA CYS A 175 -6.37 4.56 -15.98
C CYS A 175 -7.15 4.92 -14.72
N GLY A 176 -7.20 6.19 -14.34
CA GLY A 176 -7.83 6.59 -13.09
C GLY A 176 -8.49 7.97 -13.00
N SER A 177 -9.66 7.95 -12.34
CA SER A 177 -10.54 8.97 -11.74
C SER A 177 -10.91 10.27 -12.48
N GLY A 178 -12.22 10.55 -12.52
CA GLY A 178 -12.79 11.89 -12.41
C GLY A 178 -14.17 12.14 -13.06
N GLY A 179 -14.35 11.84 -14.34
CA GLY A 179 -15.42 12.44 -15.16
C GLY A 179 -16.18 11.50 -16.09
N SER A 180 -17.31 11.98 -16.64
CA SER A 180 -18.42 11.26 -17.30
C SER A 180 -18.17 9.87 -17.91
N ARG A 181 -19.17 8.98 -17.72
CA ARG A 181 -19.18 7.52 -17.92
C ARG A 181 -18.79 6.98 -19.31
N GLU A 182 -19.16 7.65 -20.39
CA GLU A 182 -19.22 7.00 -21.72
C GLU A 182 -17.89 6.99 -22.50
N GLN A 183 -17.02 7.99 -22.32
CA GLN A 183 -15.86 8.17 -23.20
C GLN A 183 -14.57 7.58 -22.65
N THR A 184 -14.41 7.65 -21.32
CA THR A 184 -13.33 6.95 -20.61
C THR A 184 -13.41 5.44 -20.88
N THR A 185 -14.63 4.93 -21.01
CA THR A 185 -14.92 3.55 -21.42
C THR A 185 -14.29 3.18 -22.76
N PHE A 186 -14.59 3.94 -23.82
CA PHE A 186 -14.14 3.59 -25.16
C PHE A 186 -12.61 3.53 -25.21
N PHE A 187 -11.94 4.48 -24.56
CA PHE A 187 -10.48 4.48 -24.51
C PHE A 187 -9.92 3.28 -23.74
N ILE A 188 -10.50 2.94 -22.59
CA ILE A 188 -10.11 1.75 -21.83
C ILE A 188 -10.28 0.50 -22.69
N ASP A 189 -11.47 0.30 -23.26
CA ASP A 189 -11.79 -0.89 -24.05
C ASP A 189 -10.88 -1.00 -25.28
N PHE A 190 -10.60 0.11 -25.96
CA PHE A 190 -9.64 0.16 -27.06
C PHE A 190 -8.24 -0.28 -26.62
N ILE A 191 -7.71 0.28 -25.52
CA ILE A 191 -6.35 -0.05 -25.05
C ILE A 191 -6.27 -1.52 -24.64
N LEU A 192 -7.28 -2.03 -23.93
CA LEU A 192 -7.34 -3.42 -23.52
C LEU A 192 -7.38 -4.35 -24.74
N ALA A 193 -8.20 -4.05 -25.74
CA ALA A 193 -8.30 -4.83 -26.97
C ALA A 193 -6.99 -4.77 -27.79
N ALA A 194 -6.44 -3.57 -28.02
CA ALA A 194 -5.23 -3.37 -28.82
C ALA A 194 -3.99 -4.03 -28.20
N HIS A 195 -3.93 -4.10 -26.87
CA HIS A 195 -2.76 -4.59 -26.13
C HIS A 195 -2.98 -5.91 -25.39
N ALA A 196 -4.06 -6.64 -25.67
CA ALA A 196 -4.40 -7.89 -24.98
C ALA A 196 -3.27 -8.94 -24.99
N ALA A 197 -2.44 -8.95 -26.04
CA ALA A 197 -1.33 -9.90 -26.17
C ALA A 197 -0.12 -9.60 -25.26
N THR A 198 0.08 -8.36 -24.80
CA THR A 198 1.27 -7.96 -24.04
C THR A 198 0.97 -7.48 -22.63
N LEU A 199 -0.29 -7.12 -22.34
CA LEU A 199 -0.68 -6.62 -21.02
C LEU A 199 -0.47 -7.66 -19.93
N ARG A 200 0.21 -7.23 -18.86
CA ARG A 200 0.48 -8.01 -17.64
C ARG A 200 -0.13 -7.36 -16.41
N GLU A 201 -0.21 -6.04 -16.39
CA GLU A 201 -0.81 -5.29 -15.28
C GLU A 201 -1.84 -4.30 -15.78
N VAL A 202 -3.05 -4.37 -15.24
CA VAL A 202 -4.13 -3.43 -15.53
C VAL A 202 -4.63 -2.81 -14.23
N ASN A 203 -4.75 -1.50 -14.20
CA ASN A 203 -5.17 -0.74 -13.03
C ASN A 203 -6.22 0.31 -13.40
N LEU A 204 -7.48 -0.01 -13.13
CA LEU A 204 -8.66 0.81 -13.40
C LEU A 204 -9.14 1.46 -12.09
N ARG A 205 -8.44 2.51 -11.65
CA ARG A 205 -8.76 3.27 -10.43
C ARG A 205 -9.84 4.31 -10.70
N SER A 206 -11.11 3.90 -10.78
CA SER A 206 -12.23 4.87 -10.86
C SER A 206 -13.15 4.74 -9.66
N VAL A 207 -13.00 5.61 -8.66
CA VAL A 207 -13.84 5.59 -7.45
C VAL A 207 -15.27 6.11 -7.74
N PHE A 208 -15.46 6.85 -8.82
CA PHE A 208 -16.65 7.67 -9.05
C PHE A 208 -17.57 7.20 -10.17
N ILE A 209 -17.18 6.18 -10.95
CA ILE A 209 -17.92 5.79 -12.15
C ILE A 209 -17.92 4.28 -12.32
N PRO A 210 -19.10 3.64 -12.38
CA PRO A 210 -19.20 2.23 -12.72
C PRO A 210 -18.72 2.03 -14.15
N ALA A 211 -17.68 1.20 -14.33
CA ALA A 211 -17.24 0.85 -15.68
C ALA A 211 -18.31 -0.04 -16.36
N PRO A 212 -18.40 -0.01 -17.69
CA PRO A 212 -19.43 -0.73 -18.41
C PRO A 212 -19.15 -2.22 -18.50
N ALA A 213 -20.21 -2.96 -18.83
CA ALA A 213 -20.19 -4.41 -18.96
C ALA A 213 -19.22 -4.93 -20.05
N SER A 214 -18.78 -4.08 -20.99
CA SER A 214 -17.84 -4.45 -22.06
C SER A 214 -16.41 -4.65 -21.56
N THR A 215 -16.02 -4.02 -20.44
CA THR A 215 -14.63 -4.03 -19.97
C THR A 215 -14.23 -5.40 -19.39
N ALA A 216 -15.11 -6.08 -18.66
CA ALA A 216 -14.79 -7.36 -18.02
C ALA A 216 -14.48 -8.50 -19.02
N PRO A 217 -15.25 -8.69 -20.11
CA PRO A 217 -14.90 -9.63 -21.17
C PRO A 217 -13.53 -9.34 -21.81
N LEU A 218 -13.18 -8.06 -21.99
CA LEU A 218 -11.88 -7.68 -22.53
C LEU A 218 -10.74 -8.05 -21.58
N LEU A 219 -10.92 -7.83 -20.27
CA LEU A 219 -9.95 -8.28 -19.26
C LEU A 219 -9.77 -9.79 -19.27
N ALA A 220 -10.86 -10.55 -19.40
CA ALA A 220 -10.82 -12.02 -19.47
C ALA A 220 -10.10 -12.55 -20.73
N ALA A 221 -10.06 -11.76 -21.81
CA ALA A 221 -9.35 -12.11 -23.04
C ALA A 221 -7.82 -11.98 -22.91
N ILE A 222 -7.31 -11.24 -21.91
CA ILE A 222 -5.87 -11.00 -21.70
C ILE A 222 -5.23 -12.22 -21.04
N LYS A 223 -4.71 -13.15 -21.84
CA LYS A 223 -4.12 -14.41 -21.35
C LYS A 223 -2.87 -14.27 -20.50
N GLY A 224 -2.21 -13.11 -20.55
CA GLY A 224 -0.98 -12.81 -19.81
C GLY A 224 -1.18 -11.93 -18.58
N LEU A 225 -2.42 -11.61 -18.20
CA LEU A 225 -2.70 -10.69 -17.09
C LEU A 225 -2.28 -11.31 -15.75
N GLN A 226 -1.35 -10.66 -15.06
CA GLN A 226 -0.80 -11.10 -13.77
C GLN A 226 -1.35 -10.30 -12.60
N LYS A 227 -1.67 -9.03 -12.83
CA LYS A 227 -2.19 -8.10 -11.81
C LYS A 227 -3.37 -7.32 -12.35
N LEU A 228 -4.47 -7.34 -11.60
CA LEU A 228 -5.65 -6.54 -11.86
C LEU A 228 -5.95 -5.68 -10.63
N GLN A 229 -6.13 -4.39 -10.84
CA GLN A 229 -6.79 -3.51 -9.90
C GLN A 229 -8.02 -2.90 -10.58
N SER A 230 -9.21 -3.04 -9.99
CA SER A 230 -10.47 -2.51 -10.57
C SER A 230 -11.51 -2.22 -9.49
N THR A 231 -12.59 -1.53 -9.84
CA THR A 231 -13.82 -1.55 -9.02
C THR A 231 -14.59 -2.86 -9.20
N LEU A 232 -15.73 -3.00 -8.52
CA LEU A 232 -16.67 -4.11 -8.70
C LEU A 232 -17.39 -3.97 -10.05
N LEU A 233 -16.73 -4.39 -11.13
CA LEU A 233 -17.25 -4.30 -12.49
C LEU A 233 -18.38 -5.32 -12.73
N PRO A 234 -19.41 -4.97 -13.53
CA PRO A 234 -20.34 -5.97 -14.04
C PRO A 234 -19.61 -7.00 -14.92
N GLY A 235 -19.95 -8.28 -14.77
CA GLY A 235 -19.37 -9.38 -15.56
C GLY A 235 -17.95 -9.78 -15.14
N LEU A 236 -17.46 -9.30 -13.99
CA LEU A 236 -16.10 -9.54 -13.52
C LEU A 236 -15.80 -11.03 -13.28
N GLU A 237 -16.82 -11.87 -13.08
CA GLU A 237 -16.71 -13.32 -12.98
C GLU A 237 -16.04 -13.96 -14.22
N ALA A 238 -16.14 -13.33 -15.39
CA ALA A 238 -15.48 -13.80 -16.62
C ALA A 238 -13.94 -13.82 -16.47
N VAL A 239 -13.39 -12.93 -15.64
CA VAL A 239 -11.94 -12.84 -15.40
C VAL A 239 -11.40 -14.08 -14.68
N ALA A 240 -12.26 -14.90 -14.06
CA ALA A 240 -11.85 -16.13 -13.41
C ALA A 240 -11.18 -17.13 -14.37
N ALA A 241 -11.48 -17.03 -15.67
CA ALA A 241 -10.85 -17.83 -16.72
C ALA A 241 -9.40 -17.40 -17.03
N CYS A 242 -8.92 -16.30 -16.45
CA CYS A 242 -7.57 -15.78 -16.67
C CYS A 242 -6.55 -16.44 -15.73
N GLU A 243 -6.12 -17.67 -16.03
CA GLU A 243 -5.24 -18.49 -15.18
C GLU A 243 -3.87 -17.87 -14.86
N SER A 244 -3.43 -16.82 -15.56
CA SER A 244 -2.21 -16.08 -15.26
C SER A 244 -2.35 -15.09 -14.10
N LEU A 245 -3.58 -14.77 -13.67
CA LEU A 245 -3.85 -13.72 -12.69
C LEU A 245 -3.37 -14.15 -11.30
N ARG A 246 -2.46 -13.40 -10.68
CA ARG A 246 -1.92 -13.73 -9.35
C ARG A 246 -2.36 -12.74 -8.28
N ARG A 247 -2.60 -11.49 -8.67
CA ARG A 247 -2.93 -10.40 -7.75
C ARG A 247 -4.17 -9.67 -8.20
N LEU A 248 -5.17 -9.59 -7.33
CA LEU A 248 -6.43 -8.92 -7.58
C LEU A 248 -6.69 -7.88 -6.50
N HIS A 249 -6.77 -6.61 -6.86
CA HIS A 249 -7.11 -5.52 -5.94
C HIS A 249 -8.46 -4.91 -6.32
N LEU A 250 -9.48 -5.14 -5.51
CA LEU A 250 -10.83 -4.62 -5.69
C LEU A 250 -11.01 -3.33 -4.90
N VAL A 251 -11.54 -2.32 -5.57
CA VAL A 251 -11.89 -1.04 -4.97
C VAL A 251 -13.40 -1.01 -4.73
N VAL A 252 -13.79 -0.93 -3.46
CA VAL A 252 -15.17 -0.78 -3.00
C VAL A 252 -15.43 0.70 -2.72
N SER A 253 -16.45 1.25 -3.36
CA SER A 253 -16.91 2.62 -3.15
C SER A 253 -18.42 2.65 -3.02
N ARG A 254 -18.98 3.77 -2.54
CA ARG A 254 -20.43 4.01 -2.41
C ARG A 254 -21.27 3.81 -3.68
N HIS A 255 -20.62 3.72 -4.84
CA HIS A 255 -21.26 3.52 -6.14
C HIS A 255 -21.24 2.06 -6.61
N CYS A 256 -20.68 1.15 -5.80
CA CYS A 256 -20.68 -0.27 -6.06
C CYS A 256 -21.90 -0.88 -5.36
N HIS A 257 -22.84 -1.41 -6.14
CA HIS A 257 -24.07 -2.01 -5.60
C HIS A 257 -24.14 -3.52 -5.82
N GLU A 258 -23.19 -4.09 -6.57
CA GLU A 258 -23.20 -5.51 -6.96
C GLU A 258 -21.84 -6.15 -6.64
N SER A 259 -21.79 -6.90 -5.54
CA SER A 259 -20.65 -7.72 -5.11
C SER A 259 -20.63 -9.09 -5.79
N ALA A 260 -21.78 -9.61 -6.23
CA ALA A 260 -21.93 -10.98 -6.71
C ALA A 260 -20.96 -11.37 -7.86
N PRO A 261 -20.77 -10.55 -8.91
CA PRO A 261 -19.76 -10.81 -9.96
C PRO A 261 -18.34 -11.00 -9.41
N ALA A 262 -17.95 -10.13 -8.48
CA ALA A 262 -16.62 -10.16 -7.87
C ALA A 262 -16.48 -11.32 -6.88
N ALA A 263 -17.51 -11.63 -6.10
CA ALA A 263 -17.55 -12.80 -5.24
C ALA A 263 -17.41 -14.09 -6.07
N GLU A 264 -18.09 -14.18 -7.21
CA GLU A 264 -17.99 -15.33 -8.10
C GLU A 264 -16.61 -15.47 -8.76
N LEU A 265 -15.98 -14.35 -9.14
CA LEU A 265 -14.57 -14.34 -9.52
C LEU A 265 -13.69 -14.96 -8.43
N LEU A 266 -13.85 -14.52 -7.18
CA LEU A 266 -13.03 -15.00 -6.05
C LEU A 266 -13.23 -16.49 -5.76
N ARG A 267 -14.46 -17.01 -5.86
CA ARG A 267 -14.75 -18.45 -5.69
C ARG A 267 -14.09 -19.30 -6.79
N ARG A 268 -14.07 -18.81 -8.03
CA ARG A 268 -13.60 -19.56 -9.19
C ARG A 268 -12.10 -19.43 -9.44
N ALA A 269 -11.49 -18.31 -9.04
CA ALA A 269 -10.09 -18.01 -9.32
C ALA A 269 -9.14 -18.63 -8.27
N LEU A 270 -9.04 -19.95 -8.26
CA LEU A 270 -8.23 -20.73 -7.30
C LEU A 270 -6.71 -20.52 -7.42
N HIS A 271 -6.28 -19.81 -8.46
CA HIS A 271 -4.89 -19.50 -8.79
C HIS A 271 -4.43 -18.13 -8.24
N LEU A 272 -5.34 -17.38 -7.59
CA LEU A 272 -5.01 -16.12 -6.94
C LEU A 272 -4.11 -16.35 -5.71
N HIS A 273 -3.09 -15.51 -5.59
CA HIS A 273 -2.14 -15.52 -4.48
C HIS A 273 -2.33 -14.32 -3.55
N GLU A 274 -2.69 -13.16 -4.11
CA GLU A 274 -2.88 -11.92 -3.37
C GLU A 274 -4.22 -11.27 -3.71
N VAL A 275 -5.01 -10.95 -2.68
CA VAL A 275 -6.28 -10.24 -2.81
C VAL A 275 -6.26 -8.99 -1.94
N GLY A 276 -6.44 -7.83 -2.57
CA GLY A 276 -6.57 -6.55 -1.88
C GLY A 276 -8.02 -6.05 -1.97
N LEU A 277 -8.61 -5.63 -0.85
CA LEU A 277 -9.89 -4.92 -0.82
C LEU A 277 -9.62 -3.51 -0.29
N VAL A 278 -9.96 -2.51 -1.09
CA VAL A 278 -9.79 -1.09 -0.74
C VAL A 278 -11.17 -0.48 -0.55
N PHE A 279 -11.52 -0.13 0.68
CA PHE A 279 -12.77 0.52 1.01
C PHE A 279 -12.56 2.04 1.08
N TYR A 280 -13.31 2.79 0.26
CA TYR A 280 -13.31 4.26 0.30
C TYR A 280 -14.48 4.78 1.14
N PRO A 281 -14.22 5.62 2.16
CA PRO A 281 -15.27 6.11 3.04
C PRO A 281 -16.24 7.04 2.31
N GLY A 282 -17.50 7.01 2.74
CA GLY A 282 -18.58 7.84 2.22
C GLY A 282 -19.76 7.05 1.63
N GLY A 283 -19.81 5.73 1.85
CA GLY A 283 -20.98 4.88 1.61
C GLY A 283 -21.93 4.81 2.81
N ILE A 284 -22.99 4.03 2.65
CA ILE A 284 -23.89 3.64 3.74
C ILE A 284 -23.23 2.44 4.43
N PRO A 285 -22.94 2.49 5.75
CA PRO A 285 -22.17 1.46 6.46
C PRO A 285 -22.66 0.02 6.23
N ASP A 286 -23.97 -0.20 6.24
CA ASP A 286 -24.58 -1.53 6.05
C ASP A 286 -24.22 -2.15 4.69
N VAL A 287 -24.21 -1.34 3.62
CA VAL A 287 -23.86 -1.80 2.27
C VAL A 287 -22.40 -2.21 2.19
N GLU A 288 -21.51 -1.51 2.89
CA GLU A 288 -20.08 -1.85 2.90
C GLU A 288 -19.84 -3.18 3.63
N VAL A 289 -20.59 -3.44 4.70
CA VAL A 289 -20.53 -4.71 5.46
C VAL A 289 -21.04 -5.87 4.61
N ASP A 290 -22.18 -5.72 3.94
CA ASP A 290 -22.73 -6.77 3.07
C ASP A 290 -21.76 -7.12 1.93
N VAL A 291 -21.18 -6.11 1.28
CA VAL A 291 -20.16 -6.32 0.25
C VAL A 291 -18.92 -7.01 0.84
N ALA A 292 -18.47 -6.60 2.03
CA ALA A 292 -17.34 -7.25 2.69
C ALA A 292 -17.64 -8.71 3.05
N LEU A 293 -18.84 -9.02 3.56
CA LEU A 293 -19.29 -10.37 3.85
C LEU A 293 -19.29 -11.24 2.60
N ASP A 294 -19.81 -10.74 1.48
CA ASP A 294 -19.83 -11.47 0.22
C ASP A 294 -18.43 -11.78 -0.30
N LEU A 295 -17.54 -10.79 -0.30
CA LEU A 295 -16.18 -10.93 -0.84
C LEU A 295 -15.30 -11.80 0.07
N LEU A 296 -15.35 -11.60 1.39
CA LEU A 296 -14.57 -12.39 2.35
C LEU A 296 -15.15 -13.80 2.51
N GLY A 297 -16.47 -13.95 2.43
CA GLY A 297 -17.14 -15.25 2.35
C GLY A 297 -16.73 -16.03 1.11
N ALA A 298 -16.63 -15.36 -0.05
CA ALA A 298 -16.10 -15.97 -1.27
C ALA A 298 -14.64 -16.40 -1.14
N LEU A 299 -13.78 -15.61 -0.49
CA LEU A 299 -12.39 -15.98 -0.20
C LEU A 299 -12.26 -17.18 0.74
N SER A 300 -13.24 -17.34 1.63
CA SER A 300 -13.33 -18.44 2.58
C SER A 300 -13.85 -19.75 1.97
N SER A 301 -14.20 -19.73 0.68
CA SER A 301 -14.66 -20.93 -0.03
C SER A 301 -13.56 -22.00 -0.12
N VAL A 302 -14.00 -23.27 -0.17
CA VAL A 302 -13.11 -24.43 -0.23
C VAL A 302 -12.24 -24.35 -1.49
N GLY A 303 -10.92 -24.39 -1.31
CA GLY A 303 -9.93 -24.42 -2.40
C GLY A 303 -9.22 -23.10 -2.66
N SER A 304 -9.61 -22.01 -1.98
CA SER A 304 -8.85 -20.75 -2.02
C SER A 304 -7.41 -20.94 -1.55
N ARG A 305 -6.44 -20.43 -2.32
CA ARG A 305 -4.99 -20.49 -2.04
C ARG A 305 -4.38 -19.12 -1.79
N VAL A 306 -5.22 -18.15 -1.41
CA VAL A 306 -4.78 -16.78 -1.17
C VAL A 306 -3.82 -16.77 0.02
N GLU A 307 -2.59 -16.33 -0.24
CA GLU A 307 -1.54 -16.20 0.77
C GLU A 307 -1.47 -14.79 1.37
N VAL A 308 -1.98 -13.79 0.63
CA VAL A 308 -1.92 -12.39 1.03
C VAL A 308 -3.31 -11.76 0.92
N ILE A 309 -3.81 -11.23 2.04
CA ILE A 309 -5.00 -10.38 2.05
C ILE A 309 -4.58 -8.98 2.49
N ALA A 310 -5.02 -7.96 1.74
CA ALA A 310 -4.79 -6.58 2.09
C ALA A 310 -6.09 -5.78 2.16
N LEU A 311 -6.48 -5.36 3.35
CA LEU A 311 -7.64 -4.53 3.62
C LEU A 311 -7.20 -3.09 3.88
N TYR A 312 -7.39 -2.24 2.88
CA TYR A 312 -7.08 -0.82 2.99
C TYR A 312 -8.35 -0.05 3.30
N LEU A 313 -8.38 0.56 4.47
CA LEU A 313 -9.44 1.48 4.88
C LEU A 313 -8.94 2.89 4.57
N SER A 314 -9.50 3.53 3.55
CA SER A 314 -9.03 4.85 3.10
C SER A 314 -9.49 5.95 4.06
N SER A 315 -9.05 5.97 5.31
CA SER A 315 -9.48 7.00 6.26
C SER A 315 -8.36 7.88 6.78
N ARG A 316 -8.46 9.18 6.45
CA ARG A 316 -7.87 10.28 7.22
C ARG A 316 -8.79 10.71 8.39
N SER A 317 -9.85 9.94 8.65
CA SER A 317 -10.91 10.18 9.63
C SER A 317 -10.94 9.05 10.69
N LEU A 318 -11.64 9.28 11.80
CA LEU A 318 -11.44 8.69 13.13
C LEU A 318 -11.38 7.14 13.22
N PRO A 319 -10.67 6.58 14.24
CA PRO A 319 -10.41 5.14 14.41
C PRO A 319 -11.65 4.23 14.50
N ASP A 320 -12.79 4.76 14.92
CA ASP A 320 -13.91 3.93 15.41
C ASP A 320 -14.96 3.59 14.33
N GLU A 321 -14.98 4.29 13.19
CA GLU A 321 -16.09 4.19 12.22
C GLU A 321 -16.04 2.94 11.31
N HIS A 322 -14.90 2.25 11.20
CA HIS A 322 -14.73 1.11 10.28
C HIS A 322 -14.73 -0.26 10.96
N PHE A 323 -15.06 -0.32 12.25
CA PHE A 323 -15.03 -1.56 13.02
C PHE A 323 -16.00 -2.63 12.46
N HIS A 324 -17.07 -2.20 11.79
CA HIS A 324 -18.06 -3.06 11.18
C HIS A 324 -17.50 -3.97 10.07
N LEU A 325 -16.43 -3.56 9.38
CA LEU A 325 -15.79 -4.34 8.31
C LEU A 325 -14.86 -5.45 8.82
N LEU A 326 -14.57 -5.46 10.13
CA LEU A 326 -13.66 -6.43 10.74
C LEU A 326 -14.37 -7.71 11.16
N GLN A 327 -15.64 -7.64 11.52
CA GLN A 327 -16.43 -8.84 11.87
C GLN A 327 -16.49 -9.85 10.71
N PRO A 328 -16.74 -9.44 9.45
CA PRO A 328 -16.63 -10.32 8.29
C PRO A 328 -15.25 -10.99 8.15
N LEU A 329 -14.17 -10.23 8.42
CA LEU A 329 -12.81 -10.76 8.36
C LEU A 329 -12.58 -11.80 9.46
N LEU A 330 -12.95 -11.49 10.70
CA LEU A 330 -12.81 -12.40 11.83
C LEU A 330 -13.54 -13.71 11.60
N ALA A 331 -14.75 -13.66 11.04
CA ALA A 331 -15.51 -14.86 10.67
C ALA A 331 -14.83 -15.67 9.54
N ALA A 332 -14.14 -15.01 8.63
CA ALA A 332 -13.45 -15.63 7.49
C ALA A 332 -12.10 -16.27 7.88
N LEU A 333 -11.36 -15.71 8.83
CA LEU A 333 -9.99 -16.11 9.17
C LEU A 333 -9.80 -17.64 9.37
N PRO A 334 -10.65 -18.36 10.14
CA PRO A 334 -10.50 -19.81 10.32
C PRO A 334 -10.52 -20.63 9.03
N SER A 335 -11.18 -20.12 7.98
CA SER A 335 -11.29 -20.78 6.69
C SER A 335 -10.12 -20.47 5.76
N LEU A 336 -9.36 -19.40 6.04
CA LEU A 336 -8.26 -18.91 5.20
C LEU A 336 -6.92 -19.59 5.56
N ARG A 337 -6.88 -20.93 5.42
CA ARG A 337 -5.77 -21.77 5.91
C ARG A 337 -4.42 -21.53 5.23
N HIS A 338 -4.40 -20.87 4.07
CA HIS A 338 -3.17 -20.55 3.34
C HIS A 338 -2.69 -19.11 3.57
N LEU A 339 -3.44 -18.30 4.34
CA LEU A 339 -3.12 -16.91 4.57
C LEU A 339 -1.82 -16.79 5.38
N ARG A 340 -0.80 -16.21 4.75
CA ARG A 340 0.53 -15.95 5.35
C ARG A 340 0.72 -14.50 5.73
N ARG A 341 0.13 -13.57 4.97
CA ARG A 341 0.25 -12.13 5.20
C ARG A 341 -1.12 -11.46 5.22
N LEU A 342 -1.41 -10.77 6.31
CA LEU A 342 -2.59 -9.94 6.48
C LEU A 342 -2.14 -8.49 6.58
N VAL A 343 -2.61 -7.62 5.68
CA VAL A 343 -2.40 -6.17 5.74
C VAL A 343 -3.72 -5.54 6.10
N VAL A 344 -3.77 -4.76 7.18
CA VAL A 344 -4.99 -4.07 7.61
C VAL A 344 -4.62 -2.67 8.08
N SER A 345 -5.32 -1.66 7.57
CA SER A 345 -5.10 -0.28 8.04
C SER A 345 -5.67 -0.06 9.44
N ASN A 346 -4.84 0.50 10.33
CA ASN A 346 -5.19 0.77 11.73
C ASN A 346 -5.81 -0.44 12.46
N VAL A 347 -5.03 -1.50 12.62
CA VAL A 347 -5.48 -2.73 13.30
C VAL A 347 -5.99 -2.44 14.73
N PRO A 348 -7.24 -2.81 15.06
CA PRO A 348 -7.75 -2.67 16.43
C PRO A 348 -7.42 -3.89 17.30
N ASP A 349 -7.62 -3.70 18.60
CA ASP A 349 -7.26 -4.67 19.63
C ASP A 349 -8.03 -6.00 19.49
N ASP A 350 -9.32 -5.96 19.13
CA ASP A 350 -10.13 -7.16 18.94
C ASP A 350 -9.60 -8.06 17.81
N LEU A 351 -9.08 -7.48 16.72
CA LEU A 351 -8.45 -8.24 15.65
C LEU A 351 -7.11 -8.84 16.11
N LEU A 352 -6.29 -8.08 16.86
CA LEU A 352 -5.04 -8.61 17.41
C LEU A 352 -5.30 -9.80 18.34
N LEU A 353 -6.31 -9.69 19.21
CA LEU A 353 -6.64 -10.72 20.18
C LEU A 353 -7.27 -11.97 19.54
N ALA A 354 -7.95 -11.82 18.40
CA ALA A 354 -8.51 -12.96 17.67
C ALA A 354 -7.46 -13.75 16.87
N ILE A 355 -6.32 -13.14 16.53
CA ILE A 355 -5.23 -13.82 15.81
C ILE A 355 -4.50 -14.76 16.77
N ASN A 356 -4.68 -16.06 16.56
CA ASN A 356 -3.98 -17.10 17.28
C ASN A 356 -3.69 -18.29 16.36
N PRO A 357 -2.86 -19.27 16.77
CA PRO A 357 -2.50 -20.40 15.93
C PRO A 357 -3.68 -21.31 15.54
N GLU A 358 -4.79 -21.29 16.27
CA GLU A 358 -5.99 -22.07 15.94
C GLU A 358 -6.83 -21.39 14.85
N VAL A 359 -6.97 -20.07 14.94
CA VAL A 359 -7.77 -19.24 14.02
C VAL A 359 -7.01 -18.95 12.72
N ALA A 360 -5.69 -18.75 12.78
CA ALA A 360 -4.86 -18.38 11.64
C ALA A 360 -3.49 -19.10 11.65
N PRO A 361 -3.44 -20.44 11.56
CA PRO A 361 -2.22 -21.23 11.77
C PRO A 361 -1.06 -20.91 10.81
N ALA A 362 -1.39 -20.54 9.58
CA ALA A 362 -0.41 -20.23 8.53
C ALA A 362 0.05 -18.76 8.54
N LEU A 363 -0.56 -17.91 9.36
CA LEU A 363 -0.24 -16.48 9.37
C LEU A 363 1.17 -16.29 9.92
N ARG A 364 1.96 -15.48 9.20
CA ARG A 364 3.36 -15.16 9.52
C ARG A 364 3.61 -13.66 9.54
N THR A 365 2.80 -12.86 8.87
CA THR A 365 3.01 -11.41 8.83
C THR A 365 1.68 -10.67 8.99
N LEU A 366 1.62 -9.78 9.97
CA LEU A 366 0.56 -8.78 10.11
C LEU A 366 1.16 -7.41 9.82
N ALA A 367 0.67 -6.71 8.80
CA ALA A 367 1.14 -5.37 8.47
C ALA A 367 0.05 -4.33 8.72
N THR A 368 0.38 -3.22 9.37
CA THR A 368 -0.54 -2.12 9.68
C THR A 368 0.12 -0.76 9.51
N ASP A 369 -0.64 0.22 9.06
CA ASP A 369 -0.31 1.64 9.17
C ASP A 369 -1.04 2.25 10.37
N LEU A 370 -0.32 3.05 11.16
CA LEU A 370 -0.89 3.80 12.28
C LEU A 370 -1.38 5.16 11.80
N THR A 371 -2.48 5.60 12.39
CA THR A 371 -3.02 6.94 12.17
C THR A 371 -2.03 8.00 12.67
N VAL A 372 -2.12 9.22 12.11
CA VAL A 372 -1.31 10.37 12.57
C VAL A 372 -1.51 10.72 14.04
N ALA A 373 -2.61 10.26 14.66
CA ALA A 373 -2.93 10.48 16.05
C ALA A 373 -2.34 9.40 16.99
N THR A 374 -1.98 8.22 16.46
CA THR A 374 -1.49 7.10 17.27
C THR A 374 0.02 7.03 17.17
N CYS A 375 0.73 7.29 18.26
CA CYS A 375 2.17 7.12 18.27
C CYS A 375 2.54 5.62 18.26
N ALA A 376 3.62 5.28 17.56
CA ALA A 376 4.15 3.92 17.52
C ALA A 376 4.49 3.40 18.92
N HIS A 377 5.01 4.26 19.80
CA HIS A 377 5.33 3.89 21.18
C HIS A 377 4.10 3.37 21.95
N ALA A 378 3.02 4.14 22.03
CA ALA A 378 1.82 3.73 22.75
C ALA A 378 1.19 2.49 22.13
N TRP A 379 1.25 2.35 20.80
CA TRP A 379 0.69 1.18 20.11
C TRP A 379 1.43 -0.12 20.44
N ILE A 380 2.77 -0.11 20.39
CA ILE A 380 3.60 -1.30 20.72
C ILE A 380 3.39 -1.75 22.16
N HIS A 381 3.10 -0.82 23.07
CA HIS A 381 2.86 -1.11 24.48
C HIS A 381 1.44 -1.57 24.80
N ARG A 382 0.54 -1.68 23.80
CA ARG A 382 -0.81 -2.22 24.06
C ARG A 382 -0.74 -3.67 24.50
N ASP A 383 -1.62 -4.01 25.44
CA ASP A 383 -1.78 -5.38 25.95
C ASP A 383 -2.16 -6.36 24.83
N SER A 384 -2.96 -5.91 23.86
CA SER A 384 -3.35 -6.65 22.66
C SER A 384 -2.14 -7.05 21.81
N VAL A 385 -1.22 -6.12 21.56
CA VAL A 385 0.02 -6.36 20.81
C VAL A 385 0.91 -7.35 21.54
N ARG A 386 1.10 -7.19 22.85
CA ARG A 386 1.89 -8.15 23.63
C ARG A 386 1.26 -9.55 23.60
N THR A 387 -0.05 -9.62 23.74
CA THR A 387 -0.82 -10.88 23.74
C THR A 387 -0.67 -11.62 22.42
N VAL A 388 -0.88 -10.95 21.28
CA VAL A 388 -0.79 -11.60 19.97
C VAL A 388 0.63 -12.08 19.66
N MET A 389 1.65 -11.29 20.02
CA MET A 389 3.06 -11.65 19.83
C MET A 389 3.48 -12.84 20.69
N TRP A 390 2.83 -13.01 21.85
CA TRP A 390 3.05 -14.15 22.73
C TRP A 390 2.37 -15.42 22.20
N LEU A 391 1.09 -15.33 21.82
CA LEU A 391 0.33 -16.46 21.27
C LEU A 391 0.90 -16.96 19.94
N ASN A 392 1.58 -16.09 19.19
CA ASN A 392 2.09 -16.39 17.86
C ASN A 392 3.59 -16.08 17.75
N PRO A 393 4.50 -16.93 18.30
CA PRO A 393 5.94 -16.67 18.26
C PRO A 393 6.55 -16.51 16.86
N LEU A 394 5.91 -17.11 15.85
CA LEU A 394 6.32 -17.05 14.44
C LEU A 394 5.69 -15.87 13.66
N LEU A 395 4.87 -15.05 14.31
CA LEU A 395 4.26 -13.87 13.70
C LEU A 395 5.23 -12.70 13.74
N HIS A 396 5.43 -12.07 12.58
CA HIS A 396 6.06 -10.76 12.46
C HIS A 396 4.98 -9.69 12.31
N VAL A 397 5.12 -8.59 13.06
CA VAL A 397 4.20 -7.45 12.96
C VAL A 397 4.93 -6.26 12.35
N GLU A 398 4.54 -5.86 11.15
CA GLU A 398 5.08 -4.71 10.42
C GLU A 398 4.20 -3.48 10.69
N VAL A 399 4.78 -2.42 11.24
CA VAL A 399 4.07 -1.20 11.62
C VAL A 399 4.69 -0.03 10.88
N THR A 400 3.87 0.74 10.16
CA THR A 400 4.28 2.02 9.56
C THR A 400 3.64 3.16 10.32
N SER A 401 4.43 4.09 10.85
CA SER A 401 3.92 5.22 11.64
C SER A 401 4.55 6.55 11.24
N PHE A 402 3.74 7.60 11.20
CA PHE A 402 4.20 8.99 11.06
C PHE A 402 4.49 9.65 12.40
N LEU A 403 3.96 9.10 13.49
CA LEU A 403 4.16 9.60 14.84
C LEU A 403 4.94 8.56 15.64
N VAL A 404 6.21 8.85 15.92
CA VAL A 404 7.06 7.92 16.69
C VAL A 404 6.72 8.05 18.18
N VAL A 405 6.67 9.27 18.71
CA VAL A 405 6.59 9.58 20.16
C VAL A 405 5.25 10.21 20.56
N CYS A 406 4.74 9.82 21.74
CA CYS A 406 3.61 10.50 22.41
C CYS A 406 4.04 11.88 22.94
N GLY A 407 3.15 12.87 22.85
CA GLY A 407 3.43 14.22 23.38
C GLY A 407 3.70 14.25 24.89
N ASP A 408 3.23 13.23 25.62
CA ASP A 408 3.45 13.07 27.07
C ASP A 408 4.58 12.06 27.32
N LEU A 409 5.80 12.57 27.50
CA LEU A 409 7.00 11.79 27.78
C LEU A 409 7.07 11.27 29.23
N ASP A 410 6.27 11.84 30.15
CA ASP A 410 6.31 11.51 31.58
C ASP A 410 5.50 10.24 31.94
N ALA A 411 4.71 9.70 31.02
CA ALA A 411 3.72 8.67 31.32
C ALA A 411 4.11 7.23 30.91
N CYS A 412 5.23 7.02 30.20
CA CYS A 412 5.62 5.67 29.80
C CYS A 412 6.69 5.08 30.74
N GLU A 413 6.25 4.57 31.88
CA GLU A 413 7.09 3.85 32.85
C GLU A 413 7.88 2.69 32.20
N VAL A 414 7.38 2.10 31.11
CA VAL A 414 8.03 1.00 30.38
C VAL A 414 9.24 1.47 29.56
N CYS A 415 9.23 2.72 29.06
CA CYS A 415 10.38 3.30 28.35
C CYS A 415 11.53 3.70 29.29
N LEU A 416 11.24 3.96 30.56
CA LEU A 416 12.25 4.21 31.60
C LEU A 416 13.06 2.94 31.94
N LEU A 417 12.60 1.76 31.52
CA LEU A 417 13.25 0.47 31.74
C LEU A 417 14.21 0.05 30.61
N ASP A 418 14.50 0.94 29.65
CA ASP A 418 15.52 0.78 28.59
C ASP A 418 15.39 -0.47 27.69
N TYR A 419 14.21 -1.12 27.64
CA TYR A 419 14.01 -2.34 26.84
C TYR A 419 14.15 -2.14 25.32
N TYR A 420 14.01 -0.91 24.81
CA TYR A 420 14.03 -0.61 23.38
C TYR A 420 14.87 0.65 23.07
N SER A 421 16.20 0.52 23.07
CA SER A 421 17.15 1.64 22.89
C SER A 421 16.90 2.49 21.64
N VAL A 422 16.40 1.92 20.55
CA VAL A 422 16.13 2.66 19.30
C VAL A 422 14.89 3.55 19.41
N LEU A 423 13.88 3.11 20.15
CA LEU A 423 12.66 3.87 20.44
C LEU A 423 12.93 4.95 21.51
N SER A 424 13.74 4.62 22.52
CA SER A 424 14.12 5.55 23.59
C SER A 424 15.02 6.69 23.08
N GLU A 425 15.93 6.44 22.13
CA GLU A 425 16.76 7.48 21.50
C GLU A 425 15.92 8.48 20.68
N GLY A 426 14.94 7.98 19.91
CA GLY A 426 13.97 8.81 19.17
C GLY A 426 13.06 9.62 20.10
N CYS A 427 12.63 9.03 21.22
CA CYS A 427 11.96 9.74 22.32
C CYS A 427 12.81 10.87 22.89
N ARG A 428 14.08 10.59 23.24
CA ARG A 428 15.00 11.55 23.88
C ARG A 428 15.33 12.73 22.97
N ARG A 429 15.46 12.50 21.67
CA ARG A 429 15.85 13.54 20.70
C ARG A 429 14.70 14.40 20.18
N ARG A 430 13.43 14.02 20.43
CA ARG A 430 12.22 14.69 19.89
C ARG A 430 12.24 14.86 18.35
N GLU A 431 13.03 14.06 17.65
CA GLU A 431 13.16 14.15 16.20
C GLU A 431 11.99 13.39 15.56
N GLN A 432 10.95 14.12 15.17
CA GLN A 432 9.95 13.59 14.25
C GLN A 432 10.56 13.55 12.84
N PRO A 433 10.43 12.42 12.12
CA PRO A 433 10.87 12.37 10.74
C PRO A 433 10.00 13.31 9.91
N LYS A 434 10.57 14.43 9.48
CA LYS A 434 9.81 15.55 8.88
C LYS A 434 9.05 15.20 7.60
N ASN A 435 9.30 14.05 6.96
CA ASN A 435 8.62 13.66 5.71
C ASN A 435 8.58 12.15 5.40
N ASN A 436 9.16 11.28 6.24
CA ASN A 436 9.20 9.84 5.98
C ASN A 436 8.56 9.08 7.15
N PRO A 437 7.62 8.15 6.90
CA PRO A 437 7.13 7.30 7.97
C PRO A 437 8.25 6.41 8.50
N LEU A 438 8.23 6.14 9.81
CA LEU A 438 9.06 5.13 10.43
C LEU A 438 8.41 3.76 10.24
N SER A 439 9.17 2.81 9.73
CA SER A 439 8.75 1.41 9.60
C SER A 439 9.41 0.59 10.72
N ILE A 440 8.60 0.02 11.60
CA ILE A 440 8.98 -0.78 12.76
C ILE A 440 8.51 -2.21 12.52
N GLY A 441 9.35 -3.20 12.82
CA GLY A 441 8.97 -4.60 12.79
C GLY A 441 9.03 -5.20 14.19
N LEU A 442 8.05 -5.99 14.59
CA LEU A 442 8.06 -6.73 15.86
C LEU A 442 8.20 -8.22 15.59
N TYR A 443 8.98 -8.91 16.43
CA TYR A 443 9.14 -10.37 16.41
C TYR A 443 9.37 -10.89 17.84
N SER A 444 9.08 -12.16 18.10
CA SER A 444 9.22 -12.72 19.47
C SER A 444 10.04 -14.02 19.56
N HIS A 445 10.35 -14.69 18.46
CA HIS A 445 11.28 -15.85 18.44
C HIS A 445 12.76 -15.45 18.50
N ASP A 446 13.62 -16.42 18.79
CA ASP A 446 15.07 -16.26 18.70
C ASP A 446 15.49 -16.13 17.22
N PRO A 447 16.21 -15.07 16.82
CA PRO A 447 16.73 -14.93 15.46
C PRO A 447 17.60 -16.09 14.97
N GLY A 448 18.19 -16.87 15.90
CA GLY A 448 18.97 -18.08 15.60
C GLY A 448 18.11 -19.29 15.17
N ASP A 449 16.82 -19.30 15.50
CA ASP A 449 15.88 -20.38 15.20
C ASP A 449 15.29 -20.21 13.79
N THR A 450 16.00 -20.63 12.74
CA THR A 450 15.47 -20.80 11.35
C THR A 450 14.47 -19.75 10.85
N CYS A 451 14.63 -18.47 11.24
CA CYS A 451 13.73 -17.41 10.80
C CYS A 451 14.03 -17.06 9.35
N ALA A 452 13.05 -17.27 8.46
CA ALA A 452 13.17 -16.89 7.05
C ALA A 452 13.25 -15.37 6.84
N THR A 453 12.77 -14.59 7.81
CA THR A 453 12.80 -13.12 7.78
C THR A 453 14.14 -12.60 8.28
N VAL A 454 14.87 -11.87 7.43
CA VAL A 454 16.11 -11.23 7.82
C VAL A 454 15.79 -9.98 8.66
N HIS A 455 15.96 -10.04 9.99
CA HIS A 455 15.78 -8.90 10.91
C HIS A 455 16.84 -7.79 10.77
N LYS A 456 17.60 -7.81 9.67
CA LYS A 456 18.57 -6.79 9.25
C LYS A 456 18.21 -6.16 7.90
N ALA A 457 17.04 -6.48 7.34
CA ALA A 457 16.63 -6.00 6.03
C ALA A 457 16.50 -4.47 6.00
N ALA A 458 16.98 -3.86 4.91
CA ALA A 458 16.92 -2.42 4.70
C ALA A 458 15.45 -1.93 4.69
N GLY A 459 15.10 -1.07 5.65
CA GLY A 459 13.81 -0.36 5.67
C GLY A 459 13.00 -0.50 6.95
N PHE A 460 13.25 -1.49 7.80
CA PHE A 460 12.54 -1.67 9.08
C PHE A 460 13.49 -1.64 10.27
N VAL A 461 13.07 -0.97 11.35
CA VAL A 461 13.66 -1.13 12.67
C VAL A 461 13.00 -2.32 13.35
N TRP A 462 13.69 -3.46 13.39
CA TRP A 462 13.18 -4.67 14.03
C TRP A 462 13.41 -4.64 15.54
N ILE A 463 12.35 -4.93 16.29
CA ILE A 463 12.30 -4.92 17.74
C ILE A 463 11.90 -6.32 18.18
N SER A 464 12.78 -6.96 18.96
CA SER A 464 12.42 -8.19 19.65
C SER A 464 11.49 -7.81 20.79
N VAL A 465 10.21 -8.17 20.68
CA VAL A 465 9.31 -8.20 21.82
C VAL A 465 9.55 -9.57 22.45
N PRO A 466 10.20 -9.66 23.63
CA PRO A 466 10.55 -10.95 24.20
C PRO A 466 9.32 -11.87 24.19
N ALA A 467 9.38 -13.02 23.51
CA ALA A 467 8.39 -14.06 23.75
C ALA A 467 8.43 -14.31 25.26
N LEU A 468 7.27 -14.43 25.92
CA LEU A 468 7.20 -14.75 27.34
C LEU A 468 7.85 -16.11 27.69
N ARG A 469 8.57 -16.79 26.79
CA ARG A 469 9.46 -17.92 27.10
C ARG A 469 10.47 -17.60 28.20
N GLN A 470 10.75 -16.32 28.49
CA GLN A 470 11.57 -15.91 29.65
C GLN A 470 10.78 -15.24 30.79
N LEU A 471 9.47 -15.01 30.64
CA LEU A 471 8.65 -14.36 31.66
C LEU A 471 7.75 -15.42 32.32
N GLN A 472 8.24 -15.98 33.42
CA GLN A 472 7.43 -16.72 34.39
C GLN A 472 6.24 -15.88 34.90
N HIS A 473 6.25 -14.55 34.70
CA HIS A 473 5.26 -13.60 35.21
C HIS A 473 4.74 -12.70 34.07
N LEU A 474 3.45 -12.78 33.76
CA LEU A 474 2.74 -11.94 32.80
C LEU A 474 1.90 -10.91 33.53
N HIS A 475 2.17 -9.62 33.33
CA HIS A 475 1.29 -8.54 33.75
C HIS A 475 0.49 -8.01 32.56
N VAL A 476 -0.83 -8.03 32.68
CA VAL A 476 -1.79 -7.44 31.75
C VAL A 476 -2.64 -6.46 32.54
N ARG A 477 -2.96 -5.30 31.98
CA ARG A 477 -3.86 -4.36 32.66
C ARG A 477 -5.23 -4.99 32.79
N HIS A 478 -5.74 -5.67 31.76
CA HIS A 478 -7.00 -6.41 31.82
C HIS A 478 -6.89 -7.77 31.12
N ALA A 479 -6.93 -8.86 31.88
CA ALA A 479 -7.00 -10.21 31.34
C ALA A 479 -8.40 -10.48 30.74
N SER A 480 -8.48 -10.57 29.41
CA SER A 480 -9.70 -10.87 28.68
C SER A 480 -10.01 -12.38 28.68
N ASP A 481 -11.26 -12.74 28.45
CA ASP A 481 -11.66 -14.15 28.32
C ASP A 481 -10.94 -14.81 27.14
N ALA A 482 -10.68 -14.07 26.05
CA ALA A 482 -9.90 -14.55 24.91
C ALA A 482 -8.44 -14.90 25.29
N LEU A 483 -7.78 -14.05 26.09
CA LEU A 483 -6.43 -14.34 26.60
C LEU A 483 -6.42 -15.60 27.48
N LEU A 484 -7.42 -15.75 28.35
CA LEU A 484 -7.53 -16.89 29.25
C LEU A 484 -7.82 -18.20 28.50
N LEU A 485 -8.68 -18.15 27.49
CA LEU A 485 -9.00 -19.30 26.62
C LEU A 485 -7.82 -19.69 25.72
N ALA A 486 -6.94 -18.74 25.39
CA ALA A 486 -5.75 -19.00 24.59
C ALA A 486 -4.61 -19.68 25.38
N ILE A 487 -4.76 -19.89 26.69
CA ILE A 487 -3.86 -20.72 27.50
C ILE A 487 -4.18 -22.19 27.19
N THR A 488 -3.49 -22.76 26.20
CA THR A 488 -3.62 -24.17 25.79
C THR A 488 -2.66 -25.08 26.59
N PRO A 489 -2.81 -26.43 26.55
CA PRO A 489 -1.88 -27.35 27.22
C PRO A 489 -0.41 -27.16 26.85
N ASP A 490 -0.11 -26.72 25.62
CA ASP A 490 1.25 -26.48 25.14
C ASP A 490 1.85 -25.17 25.69
N VAL A 491 0.99 -24.26 26.11
CA VAL A 491 1.32 -22.89 26.55
C VAL A 491 1.31 -22.79 28.07
N ALA A 492 0.40 -23.51 28.73
CA ALA A 492 0.20 -23.58 30.16
C ALA A 492 1.51 -23.75 30.97
N PRO A 493 2.40 -24.72 30.69
CA PRO A 493 3.60 -24.97 31.50
C PRO A 493 4.60 -23.82 31.57
N LEU A 494 4.49 -22.84 30.67
CA LEU A 494 5.44 -21.74 30.53
C LEU A 494 5.08 -20.51 31.37
N LEU A 495 3.84 -20.41 31.88
CA LEU A 495 3.33 -19.25 32.60
C LEU A 495 3.17 -19.55 34.10
N ARG A 496 3.96 -18.94 34.99
CA ARG A 496 3.82 -19.19 36.45
C ARG A 496 2.95 -18.17 37.17
N THR A 497 2.86 -16.94 36.67
CA THR A 497 2.08 -15.89 37.31
C THR A 497 1.38 -15.03 36.27
N LEU A 498 0.09 -14.77 36.47
CA LEU A 498 -0.70 -13.81 35.71
C LEU A 498 -1.17 -12.71 36.66
N THR A 499 -0.63 -11.50 36.51
CA THR A 499 -1.08 -10.33 37.27
C THR A 499 -2.03 -9.50 36.42
N THR A 500 -3.29 -9.36 36.83
CA THR A 500 -4.30 -8.54 36.13
C THR A 500 -4.84 -7.43 37.01
N GLU A 501 -5.18 -6.28 36.42
CA GLU A 501 -5.98 -5.25 37.09
C GLU A 501 -7.46 -5.42 36.74
N LEU A 502 -8.33 -5.22 37.72
CA LEU A 502 -9.77 -5.27 37.47
C LEU A 502 -10.35 -3.87 37.27
N PRO A 503 -11.32 -3.72 36.35
CA PRO A 503 -12.15 -2.53 36.30
C PRO A 503 -12.78 -2.28 37.68
N ARG A 504 -13.00 -1.01 38.04
CA ARG A 504 -13.50 -0.61 39.38
C ARG A 504 -14.80 -1.31 39.78
N ASP A 505 -15.61 -1.69 38.78
CA ASP A 505 -16.93 -2.30 38.97
C ASP A 505 -16.89 -3.84 38.98
N THR A 506 -15.72 -4.46 38.81
CA THR A 506 -15.58 -5.92 38.77
C THR A 506 -15.07 -6.45 40.11
N CYS A 507 -15.84 -7.34 40.73
CA CYS A 507 -15.43 -8.03 41.95
C CYS A 507 -14.37 -9.09 41.64
N ALA A 508 -13.22 -9.03 42.34
CA ALA A 508 -12.14 -10.00 42.20
C ALA A 508 -12.59 -11.45 42.42
N HIS A 509 -13.47 -11.66 43.41
CA HIS A 509 -14.01 -12.99 43.70
C HIS A 509 -14.86 -13.52 42.53
N ALA A 510 -15.72 -12.69 41.94
CA ALA A 510 -16.55 -13.08 40.81
C ALA A 510 -15.72 -13.33 39.55
N TRP A 511 -14.65 -12.56 39.33
CA TRP A 511 -13.77 -12.74 38.18
C TRP A 511 -12.97 -14.05 38.25
N ILE A 512 -12.40 -14.40 39.41
CA ILE A 512 -11.64 -15.65 39.60
C ILE A 512 -12.50 -16.90 39.35
N HIS A 513 -13.81 -16.82 39.62
CA HIS A 513 -14.72 -17.95 39.44
C HIS A 513 -15.29 -18.11 38.01
N ARG A 514 -14.89 -17.27 37.06
CA ARG A 514 -15.28 -17.41 35.65
C ARG A 514 -14.70 -18.67 35.03
N ASP A 515 -15.43 -19.29 34.12
CA ASP A 515 -15.04 -20.55 33.48
C ASP A 515 -13.71 -20.47 32.68
N PRO A 516 -13.38 -19.37 31.98
CA PRO A 516 -12.06 -19.21 31.35
C PRO A 516 -10.91 -19.22 32.37
N VAL A 517 -11.09 -18.62 33.55
CA VAL A 517 -10.07 -18.59 34.61
C VAL A 517 -9.86 -19.99 35.18
N LYS A 518 -10.96 -20.69 35.48
CA LYS A 518 -10.90 -22.08 35.96
C LYS A 518 -10.24 -23.02 34.94
N SER A 519 -10.56 -22.84 33.66
CA SER A 519 -9.98 -23.63 32.57
C SER A 519 -8.47 -23.41 32.47
N ALA A 520 -8.01 -22.16 32.54
CA ALA A 520 -6.59 -21.82 32.55
C ALA A 520 -5.85 -22.40 33.76
N MET A 521 -6.43 -22.33 34.97
CA MET A 521 -5.87 -22.91 36.19
C MET A 521 -5.88 -24.45 36.18
N TRP A 522 -6.85 -25.06 35.51
CA TRP A 522 -6.90 -26.52 35.34
C TRP A 522 -5.82 -27.01 34.38
N LEU A 523 -5.59 -26.27 33.29
CA LEU A 523 -4.53 -26.55 32.32
C LEU A 523 -3.13 -26.29 32.88
N ASN A 524 -2.99 -25.36 33.84
CA ASN A 524 -1.75 -25.15 34.59
C ASN A 524 -2.00 -25.05 36.10
N PRO A 525 -1.87 -26.16 36.84
CA PRO A 525 -2.03 -26.20 38.30
C PRO A 525 -1.04 -25.32 39.08
N LEU A 526 0.05 -24.89 38.45
CA LEU A 526 1.09 -24.03 39.04
C LEU A 526 0.91 -22.55 38.69
N LEU A 527 -0.16 -22.19 37.97
CA LEU A 527 -0.45 -20.81 37.60
C LEU A 527 -0.96 -20.03 38.82
N HIS A 528 -0.18 -19.03 39.26
CA HIS A 528 -0.58 -18.09 40.28
C HIS A 528 -1.24 -16.86 39.66
N ILE A 529 -2.51 -16.60 39.95
CA ILE A 529 -3.22 -15.41 39.43
C ILE A 529 -3.26 -14.33 40.51
N GLU A 530 -2.58 -13.22 40.26
CA GLU A 530 -2.61 -12.05 41.14
C GLU A 530 -3.59 -11.02 40.59
N VAL A 531 -4.56 -10.62 41.40
CA VAL A 531 -5.60 -9.67 41.00
C VAL A 531 -5.40 -8.36 41.75
N LYS A 532 -5.01 -7.31 41.03
CA LYS A 532 -4.92 -5.95 41.56
C LYS A 532 -6.28 -5.27 41.43
N SER A 533 -6.98 -5.15 42.56
CA SER A 533 -8.26 -4.44 42.65
C SER A 533 -8.02 -3.00 43.07
N ASN A 534 -8.52 -2.05 42.28
CA ASN A 534 -8.52 -0.62 42.61
C ASN A 534 -9.63 -0.22 43.61
N ARG A 535 -10.18 -1.16 44.38
CA ARG A 535 -10.98 -0.79 45.55
C ARG A 535 -10.05 -0.11 46.56
N ALA A 536 -10.19 1.21 46.69
CA ALA A 536 -9.71 1.93 47.85
C ALA A 536 -10.16 1.14 49.09
N LYS A 537 -9.20 0.79 49.96
CA LYS A 537 -9.48 0.22 51.27
C LYS A 537 -10.37 1.21 52.02
N SER A 538 -11.69 1.01 51.97
CA SER A 538 -12.59 1.56 52.98
C SER A 538 -12.26 0.82 54.27
N LEU A 539 -11.41 1.43 55.10
CA LEU A 539 -11.20 1.02 56.48
C LEU A 539 -12.58 0.93 57.17
N PRO A 540 -12.89 -0.14 57.90
CA PRO A 540 -14.05 -0.12 58.78
C PRO A 540 -13.76 0.90 59.89
N THR A 541 -14.57 1.94 59.96
CA THR A 541 -14.67 2.80 61.15
C THR A 541 -15.13 1.95 62.34
N PRO A 542 -14.41 1.94 63.48
CA PRO A 542 -14.91 1.31 64.69
C PRO A 542 -15.92 2.23 65.39
N GLY A 543 -17.14 1.72 65.57
CA GLY A 543 -18.09 2.10 66.63
C GLY A 543 -18.77 3.49 66.54
N ASN A 544 -20.00 3.53 66.02
CA ASN A 544 -21.25 3.53 66.79
C ASN A 544 -22.46 3.40 65.86
#